data_AF-A0A976A9X7-F1
#
_entry.id   AF-A0A976A9X7-F1
#
_cell.length_a   1.000
_cell.length_b   1.000
_cell.length_c   1.000
_cell.angle_alpha   90.00
_cell.angle_beta   90.00
_cell.angle_gamma   90.00
#
_symmetry.space_group_name_H-M   'P 1'
#
loop_
_entity.id
_entity.type
_entity.pdbx_description
1 polymer ?
#
loop_
_entity_poly.entity_id
_entity_poly.type
_entity_poly.pdbx_seq_one_letter_code
_entity_poly.pdbx_strand_id
1 'polypeptide(L)'
;MHRSLRRWLCLPLFFAGASVSAQDLVECKRIEHDQLIIASQETLLFLRCRARQVAYEAPRLKGVTQRVKDDLVFACLDQADAVEHQLRVRHGYSREALARQRCDLSGALTPGG
;
A
#
# COMPACT_ATOMS: atom_id res chain seq x y z
N MET A 1 -29.88 -46.01 -24.58
CA MET A 1 -29.26 -45.97 -23.24
C MET A 1 -29.83 -44.78 -22.49
N HIS A 2 -30.69 -45.04 -21.50
CA HIS A 2 -31.30 -44.03 -20.62
C HIS A 2 -30.63 -44.09 -19.25
N ARG A 3 -30.05 -42.98 -18.77
CA ARG A 3 -30.08 -42.65 -17.34
C ARG A 3 -30.29 -41.15 -17.14
N SER A 4 -31.34 -40.89 -16.39
CA SER A 4 -31.93 -39.61 -16.02
C SER A 4 -31.40 -39.18 -14.65
N LEU A 5 -31.21 -37.86 -14.51
CA LEU A 5 -31.25 -36.99 -13.33
C LEU A 5 -30.89 -37.55 -11.93
N ARG A 6 -29.99 -36.84 -11.24
CA ARG A 6 -30.31 -36.34 -9.89
C ARG A 6 -29.54 -35.07 -9.51
N ARG A 7 -30.29 -33.99 -9.59
CA ARG A 7 -30.08 -32.66 -9.02
C ARG A 7 -30.16 -32.77 -7.50
N TRP A 8 -29.13 -32.34 -6.76
CA TRP A 8 -29.28 -31.87 -5.38
C TRP A 8 -28.57 -30.53 -5.25
N LEU A 9 -29.38 -29.52 -4.99
CA LEU A 9 -28.99 -28.19 -4.56
C LEU A 9 -28.45 -28.27 -3.13
N CYS A 10 -27.35 -27.58 -2.85
CA CYS A 10 -27.17 -26.80 -1.63
C CYS A 10 -26.27 -25.60 -1.96
N LEU A 11 -26.92 -24.45 -2.07
CA LEU A 11 -26.37 -23.10 -2.17
C LEU A 11 -25.67 -22.72 -0.83
N PRO A 12 -25.04 -21.55 -0.76
CA PRO A 12 -23.63 -21.31 -0.54
C PRO A 12 -23.28 -21.15 0.95
N LEU A 13 -22.10 -21.61 1.37
CA LEU A 13 -21.52 -21.10 2.60
C LEU A 13 -21.02 -19.68 2.33
N PHE A 14 -21.84 -18.73 2.78
CA PHE A 14 -21.50 -17.36 3.08
C PHE A 14 -20.03 -17.22 3.51
N PHE A 15 -19.17 -16.74 2.61
CA PHE A 15 -17.96 -16.04 3.01
C PHE A 15 -18.37 -14.62 3.42
N ALA A 16 -19.08 -14.55 4.55
CA ALA A 16 -19.28 -13.30 5.27
C ALA A 16 -17.98 -13.02 6.03
N GLY A 17 -17.29 -11.95 5.64
CA GLY A 17 -16.14 -11.50 6.39
C GLY A 17 -15.25 -10.58 5.57
N ALA A 18 -15.79 -9.41 5.21
CA ALA A 18 -14.97 -8.25 4.91
C ALA A 18 -13.96 -8.06 6.06
N SER A 19 -12.75 -8.53 5.85
CA SER A 19 -11.58 -8.09 6.57
C SER A 19 -10.65 -7.57 5.51
N VAL A 20 -10.88 -6.31 5.13
CA VAL A 20 -9.80 -5.45 4.65
C VAL A 20 -8.75 -5.52 5.74
N SER A 21 -7.81 -6.44 5.57
CA SER A 21 -6.87 -6.75 6.61
C SER A 21 -5.95 -5.55 6.72
N ALA A 22 -5.67 -5.12 7.95
CA ALA A 22 -4.70 -4.08 8.22
C ALA A 22 -3.32 -4.38 7.56
N GLN A 23 -3.08 -5.60 7.07
CA GLN A 23 -1.85 -6.01 6.41
C GLN A 23 -1.58 -5.21 5.12
N ASP A 24 -2.60 -4.77 4.39
CA ASP A 24 -2.42 -3.93 3.18
C ASP A 24 -2.08 -2.47 3.48
N LEU A 25 -2.38 -2.00 4.69
CA LEU A 25 -1.93 -0.71 5.22
C LEU A 25 -0.52 -0.80 5.83
N VAL A 26 0.01 -2.00 6.10
CA VAL A 26 1.13 -2.21 7.05
C VAL A 26 2.51 -2.27 6.43
N GLU A 27 2.66 -2.40 5.11
CA GLU A 27 3.98 -2.65 4.53
C GLU A 27 4.81 -1.40 4.22
N CYS A 28 4.76 -0.40 5.10
CA CYS A 28 5.90 0.49 5.26
C CYS A 28 7.06 -0.27 5.93
N LYS A 29 7.57 -1.30 5.25
CA LYS A 29 8.76 -2.03 5.68
C LYS A 29 9.99 -1.31 5.17
N ARG A 30 11.09 -1.46 5.89
CA ARG A 30 12.40 -1.02 5.41
C ARG A 30 12.66 -1.63 4.03
N ILE A 31 12.78 -0.78 3.02
CA ILE A 31 13.17 -1.19 1.67
C ILE A 31 14.69 -1.25 1.63
N GLU A 32 15.23 -2.39 1.22
CA GLU A 32 16.68 -2.53 1.05
C GLU A 32 17.18 -1.62 -0.08
N HIS A 33 18.40 -1.13 0.06
CA HIS A 33 18.93 -0.08 -0.82
C HIS A 33 19.03 -0.53 -2.29
N ASP A 34 19.36 -1.80 -2.51
CA ASP A 34 19.41 -2.44 -3.82
C ASP A 34 18.06 -2.37 -4.56
N GLN A 35 16.96 -2.61 -3.85
CA GLN A 35 15.61 -2.51 -4.40
C GLN A 35 15.27 -1.07 -4.81
N LEU A 36 15.70 -0.08 -4.01
CA LEU A 36 15.52 1.34 -4.35
C LEU A 36 16.34 1.76 -5.58
N ILE A 37 17.51 1.16 -5.81
CA ILE A 37 18.35 1.45 -6.99
C ILE A 37 17.71 0.94 -8.27
N ILE A 38 17.15 -0.26 -8.24
CA ILE A 38 16.56 -0.87 -9.45
C ILE A 38 15.13 -0.39 -9.72
N ALA A 39 14.47 0.22 -8.73
CA ALA A 39 13.11 0.73 -8.88
C ALA A 39 13.02 1.81 -9.98
N SER A 40 11.91 1.77 -10.71
CA SER A 40 11.57 2.79 -11.70
C SER A 40 11.16 4.09 -11.01
N GLN A 41 11.23 5.21 -11.75
CA GLN A 41 10.76 6.50 -11.26
C GLN A 41 9.28 6.46 -10.83
N GLU A 42 8.44 5.80 -11.63
CA GLU A 42 7.01 5.63 -11.34
C GLU A 42 6.80 4.84 -10.04
N THR A 43 7.52 3.73 -9.87
CA THR A 43 7.48 2.92 -8.65
C THR A 43 7.91 3.73 -7.44
N LEU A 44 8.97 4.52 -7.55
CA LEU A 44 9.43 5.40 -6.47
C LEU A 44 8.36 6.46 -6.12
N LEU A 45 7.76 7.12 -7.09
CA LEU A 45 6.67 8.08 -6.84
C LEU A 45 5.46 7.42 -6.18
N PHE A 46 5.10 6.22 -6.61
CA PHE A 46 4.03 5.42 -6.01
C PHE A 46 4.34 5.09 -4.54
N LEU A 47 5.53 4.54 -4.26
CA LEU A 47 5.95 4.14 -2.91
C LEU A 47 5.96 5.33 -1.95
N ARG A 48 6.48 6.46 -2.40
CA ARG A 48 6.48 7.73 -1.65
C ARG A 48 5.06 8.11 -1.24
N CYS A 49 4.14 8.07 -2.20
CA CYS A 49 2.77 8.50 -1.97
C CYS A 49 2.00 7.55 -1.06
N ARG A 50 2.17 6.24 -1.25
CA ARG A 50 1.56 5.23 -0.39
C ARG A 50 2.05 5.39 1.06
N ALA A 51 3.36 5.53 1.25
CA ALA A 51 3.93 5.67 2.59
C ALA A 51 3.40 6.92 3.33
N ARG A 52 3.36 8.08 2.65
CA ARG A 52 2.80 9.31 3.24
C ARG A 52 1.32 9.17 3.60
N GLN A 53 0.54 8.51 2.76
CA GLN A 53 -0.88 8.27 3.04
C GLN A 53 -1.06 7.39 4.27
N VAL A 54 -0.34 6.27 4.34
CA VAL A 54 -0.41 5.37 5.50
C VAL A 54 0.01 6.10 6.78
N ALA A 55 1.09 6.89 6.75
CA ALA A 55 1.51 7.70 7.90
C ALA A 55 0.40 8.65 8.39
N TYR A 56 -0.36 9.25 7.47
CA TYR A 56 -1.48 10.12 7.81
C TYR A 56 -2.69 9.35 8.37
N GLU A 57 -2.94 8.13 7.86
CA GLU A 57 -4.08 7.30 8.26
C GLU A 57 -3.84 6.50 9.55
N ALA A 58 -2.58 6.16 9.85
CA ALA A 58 -2.18 5.33 10.98
C ALA A 58 -2.74 5.78 12.35
N PRO A 59 -2.77 7.09 12.71
CA PRO A 59 -3.36 7.55 13.97
C PRO A 59 -4.86 7.20 14.11
N ARG A 60 -5.57 7.08 12.98
CA ARG A 60 -7.02 6.84 12.90
C ARG A 60 -7.39 5.35 13.04
N LEU A 61 -6.42 4.45 13.08
CA LEU A 61 -6.66 3.02 13.26
C LEU A 61 -7.36 2.74 14.60
N LYS A 62 -8.37 1.87 14.58
CA LYS A 62 -9.13 1.44 15.76
C LYS A 62 -8.71 0.03 16.17
N GLY A 63 -8.76 -0.26 17.47
CA GLY A 63 -8.41 -1.59 18.00
C GLY A 63 -6.91 -1.90 18.02
N VAL A 64 -6.06 -0.90 17.80
CA VAL A 64 -4.59 -1.00 17.76
C VAL A 64 -3.99 -0.16 18.88
N THR A 65 -2.91 -0.65 19.51
CA THR A 65 -2.22 0.08 20.58
C THR A 65 -1.55 1.35 20.02
N GLN A 66 -1.38 2.37 20.87
CA GLN A 66 -0.73 3.62 20.46
C GLN A 66 0.67 3.37 19.91
N ARG A 67 1.45 2.48 20.56
CA ARG A 67 2.77 2.09 20.11
C ARG A 67 2.80 1.59 18.66
N VAL A 68 1.86 0.72 18.29
CA VAL A 68 1.81 0.17 16.92
C VAL A 68 1.46 1.24 15.89
N LYS A 69 0.61 2.22 16.26
CA LYS A 69 0.31 3.36 15.40
C LYS A 69 1.56 4.20 15.17
N ASP A 70 2.28 4.52 16.24
CA ASP A 70 3.49 5.32 16.19
C ASP A 70 4.57 4.61 15.38
N ASP A 71 4.79 3.30 15.62
CA ASP A 71 5.73 2.46 14.86
C ASP A 71 5.41 2.48 13.36
N LEU A 72 4.12 2.40 13.00
CA LEU A 72 3.68 2.48 11.61
C LEU A 72 3.93 3.87 10.99
N VAL A 73 3.65 4.94 11.73
CA VAL A 73 3.92 6.32 11.29
C VAL A 73 5.41 6.48 11.00
N PHE A 74 6.28 6.09 11.94
CA PHE A 74 7.72 6.24 11.77
C PHE A 74 8.26 5.41 10.60
N ALA A 75 7.86 4.14 10.50
CA ALA A 75 8.32 3.28 9.41
C ALA A 75 7.91 3.82 8.02
N CYS A 76 6.72 4.40 7.91
CA CYS A 76 6.26 5.03 6.67
C CYS A 76 6.99 6.32 6.33
N LEU A 77 7.28 7.17 7.32
CA LEU A 77 8.02 8.39 7.08
C LEU A 77 9.46 8.08 6.66
N ASP A 78 10.11 7.10 7.29
CA ASP A 78 11.45 6.64 6.93
C ASP A 78 11.49 6.10 5.49
N GLN A 79 10.49 5.29 5.11
CA GLN A 79 10.37 4.80 3.74
C GLN A 79 10.18 5.95 2.74
N ALA A 80 9.31 6.92 3.05
CA ALA A 80 9.07 8.07 2.20
C ALA A 80 10.36 8.87 2.00
N ASP A 81 11.14 9.10 3.06
CA ASP A 81 12.39 9.83 3.01
C ASP A 81 13.47 9.10 2.18
N ALA A 82 13.59 7.78 2.34
CA ALA A 82 14.51 6.97 1.55
C ALA A 82 14.17 7.01 0.05
N VAL A 83 12.89 6.93 -0.28
CA VAL A 83 12.39 7.02 -1.66
C VAL A 83 12.58 8.42 -2.23
N GLU A 84 12.29 9.47 -1.46
CA GLU A 84 12.52 10.86 -1.88
C GLU A 84 14.00 11.15 -2.12
N HIS A 85 14.88 10.63 -1.27
CA HIS A 85 16.31 10.70 -1.50
C HIS A 85 16.66 10.09 -2.87
N GLN A 86 16.11 8.92 -3.18
CA GLN A 86 16.39 8.25 -4.44
C GLN A 86 15.85 9.00 -5.66
N LEU A 87 14.64 9.57 -5.56
CA LEU A 87 14.07 10.44 -6.59
C LEU A 87 14.96 11.66 -6.86
N ARG A 88 15.54 12.25 -5.82
CA ARG A 88 16.44 13.39 -5.95
C ARG A 88 17.77 13.01 -6.59
N VAL A 89 18.39 11.93 -6.15
CA VAL A 89 19.73 11.52 -6.61
C VAL A 89 19.69 10.95 -8.02
N ARG A 90 18.72 10.09 -8.36
CA ARG A 90 18.67 9.41 -9.66
C ARG A 90 17.84 10.10 -10.72
N HIS A 91 16.78 10.80 -10.30
CA HIS A 91 15.79 11.35 -11.23
C HIS A 91 15.75 12.88 -11.23
N GLY A 92 16.65 13.55 -10.48
CA GLY A 92 16.83 15.00 -10.53
C GLY A 92 15.69 15.82 -9.91
N TYR A 93 14.83 15.20 -9.10
CA TYR A 93 13.77 15.94 -8.40
C TYR A 93 14.36 16.95 -7.41
N SER A 94 13.73 18.12 -7.29
CA SER A 94 13.97 19.03 -6.18
C SER A 94 13.07 18.69 -4.98
N ARG A 95 13.44 19.18 -3.79
CA ARG A 95 12.60 19.05 -2.59
C ARG A 95 11.25 19.75 -2.78
N GLU A 96 11.26 20.92 -3.40
CA GLU A 96 10.07 21.74 -3.67
C GLU A 96 9.15 21.06 -4.69
N ALA A 97 9.71 20.44 -5.73
CA ALA A 97 8.94 19.70 -6.72
C ALA A 97 8.20 18.53 -6.07
N LEU A 98 8.90 17.74 -5.25
CA LEU A 98 8.28 16.66 -4.49
C LEU A 98 7.22 17.20 -3.52
N ALA A 99 7.52 18.25 -2.76
CA ALA A 99 6.58 18.84 -1.81
C ALA A 99 5.26 19.32 -2.46
N ARG A 100 5.33 19.85 -3.69
CA ARG A 100 4.16 20.30 -4.46
C ARG A 100 3.40 19.15 -5.13
N GLN A 101 4.08 18.05 -5.42
CA GLN A 101 3.46 16.89 -6.07
C GLN A 101 2.53 16.18 -5.08
N ARG A 102 1.23 16.42 -5.25
CA ARG A 102 0.16 15.75 -4.50
C ARG A 102 0.10 14.27 -4.89
N CYS A 103 -0.28 13.46 -3.90
CA CYS A 103 -0.42 12.02 -4.06
C CYS A 103 -1.86 11.70 -4.47
N ASP A 104 -2.12 11.74 -5.76
CA ASP A 104 -3.42 11.40 -6.33
C ASP A 104 -3.49 9.89 -6.57
N LEU A 105 -3.58 9.11 -5.51
CA LEU A 105 -3.61 7.63 -5.57
C LEU A 105 -4.97 7.06 -5.99
N SER A 106 -5.96 7.91 -6.34
CA SER A 106 -7.29 7.49 -6.77
C SER A 106 -7.32 6.61 -8.03
N GLY A 107 -6.21 6.52 -8.78
CA GLY A 107 -6.09 5.68 -9.99
C GLY A 107 -5.31 4.37 -9.83
N ALA A 108 -4.60 4.14 -8.72
CA ALA A 108 -3.66 3.01 -8.59
C ALA A 108 -4.24 1.76 -7.91
N LEU A 109 -5.51 1.81 -7.48
CA LEU A 109 -6.20 0.71 -6.78
C LEU A 109 -7.15 -0.11 -7.67
N THR A 110 -7.06 0.00 -9.00
CA THR A 110 -7.62 -1.04 -9.87
C THR A 110 -6.53 -2.06 -10.19
N PRO A 111 -6.40 -3.18 -9.46
CA PRO A 111 -5.85 -4.37 -10.08
C PRO A 111 -6.83 -4.71 -11.22
N GLY A 112 -6.38 -4.56 -12.46
CA GLY A 112 -7.24 -4.66 -13.62
C GLY A 112 -7.94 -6.02 -13.73
N GLY A 113 -9.17 -5.96 -14.27
CA GLY A 113 -9.70 -6.90 -15.28
C GLY A 113 -10.05 -8.30 -14.83
#